data_AF-A0A3B8MLZ2-F1
#
_entry.id   AF-A0A3B8MLZ2-F1
#
_cell.length_a   1.000
_cell.length_b   1.000
_cell.length_c   1.000
_cell.angle_alpha   90.00
_cell.angle_beta   90.00
_cell.angle_gamma   90.00
#
_symmetry.space_group_name_H-M   'P 1'
#
loop_
_entity.id
_entity.type
_entity.pdbx_description
1 polymer ?
#
loop_
_entity_poly.entity_id
_entity_poly.type
_entity_poly.pdbx_seq_one_letter_code
_entity_poly.pdbx_strand_id
1 'polypeptide(L)'
;MLEIRPSHFRVNETADAKNKVAISTYHAPTFDLGVASQELTAQSNRFIALQSNVCIAHYTRGEDEPPGLFFTRYLTDDHWVGDYRQTPSRSASLLAEEGRFHGVLDGPRAIGVYAARPAGQSEFGVDGWHRCSSAKAALIWDRIDQIDEIHVNEQRVDTLPFDVPRDGTVVVATGNVLFAVRPLTVEDLGIDAPIRLIEHHGNLVFEMYNYQGPEKTFWEQALPGSFFQGLPQCGFYLEMADREEHPDPYTFCARVASGKITDKCDARFTYSEGDERIWKVAYSRDELEVGMEVDLMKWKLKRRWNDREKDSFPMLQSPFARSTRTGFVEIGPAALDCGKQAAWLFAARKKRYWVAGYHGTSPKPLRLELPDGEVKIKAFAAGTIIWDDGKVSIEAAHVKGKPQIKGGELISLVTG
;
A
#
# COMPACT_ATOMS: atom_id res chain seq x y z
N MET A 1 -18.56 -3.31 -20.08
CA MET A 1 -17.40 -2.70 -19.38
C MET A 1 -17.51 -1.18 -19.39
N LEU A 2 -17.05 -0.50 -18.34
CA LEU A 2 -16.91 0.97 -18.33
C LEU A 2 -15.65 1.34 -19.14
N GLU A 3 -15.80 1.73 -20.41
CA GLU A 3 -14.73 2.22 -21.30
C GLU A 3 -14.12 3.58 -20.89
N ILE A 4 -14.10 3.90 -19.58
CA ILE A 4 -13.68 5.21 -19.05
C ILE A 4 -12.80 5.01 -17.82
N ARG A 5 -11.84 4.09 -17.90
CA ARG A 5 -10.73 4.08 -16.96
C ARG A 5 -9.66 5.03 -17.51
N PRO A 6 -9.17 6.03 -16.76
CA PRO A 6 -7.94 6.73 -17.09
C PRO A 6 -6.86 5.68 -17.29
N SER A 7 -5.89 5.98 -18.15
CA SER A 7 -4.68 5.16 -18.22
C SER A 7 -4.04 5.03 -16.84
N HIS A 8 -4.07 6.10 -16.04
CA HIS A 8 -3.49 6.13 -14.71
C HIS A 8 -4.40 6.78 -13.67
N PHE A 9 -4.59 6.14 -12.52
CA PHE A 9 -5.29 6.75 -11.40
C PHE A 9 -4.86 6.17 -10.05
N ARG A 10 -5.24 6.87 -8.98
CA ARG A 10 -4.99 6.46 -7.61
C ARG A 10 -6.30 6.30 -6.84
N VAL A 11 -6.32 5.31 -5.95
CA VAL A 11 -7.37 5.10 -4.97
C VAL A 11 -6.74 5.18 -3.59
N ASN A 12 -7.31 5.99 -2.70
CA ASN A 12 -6.93 6.08 -1.30
C ASN A 12 -8.15 5.80 -0.43
N GLU A 13 -7.99 4.92 0.55
CA GLU A 13 -9.04 4.60 1.52
C GLU A 13 -8.48 4.29 2.91
N THR A 14 -9.32 4.46 3.92
CA THR A 14 -8.99 4.12 5.31
C THR A 14 -9.53 2.73 5.60
N ALA A 15 -8.62 1.77 5.82
CA ALA A 15 -8.98 0.40 6.18
C ALA A 15 -9.33 0.28 7.68
N ASP A 16 -8.66 1.04 8.55
CA ASP A 16 -8.93 1.08 9.99
C ASP A 16 -8.69 2.48 10.55
N ALA A 17 -9.77 3.22 10.82
CA ALA A 17 -9.69 4.57 11.34
C ALA A 17 -9.15 4.65 12.78
N LYS A 18 -9.41 3.63 13.61
CA LYS A 18 -8.98 3.61 15.01
C LYS A 18 -7.45 3.50 15.08
N ASN A 19 -6.90 2.60 14.28
CA ASN A 19 -5.46 2.36 14.23
C ASN A 19 -4.75 3.23 13.20
N LYS A 20 -5.47 4.06 12.44
CA LYS A 20 -4.92 4.92 11.38
C LYS A 20 -4.23 4.09 10.28
N VAL A 21 -4.90 3.04 9.82
CA VAL A 21 -4.49 2.24 8.67
C VAL A 21 -5.18 2.79 7.41
N ALA A 22 -4.38 3.20 6.44
CA ALA A 22 -4.83 3.58 5.10
C ALA A 22 -4.22 2.66 4.05
N ILE A 23 -4.91 2.48 2.94
CA ILE A 23 -4.43 1.77 1.75
C ILE A 23 -4.39 2.78 0.61
N SER A 24 -3.29 2.77 -0.13
CA SER A 24 -3.11 3.55 -1.36
C SER A 24 -2.81 2.59 -2.50
N THR A 25 -3.60 2.67 -3.57
CA THR A 25 -3.40 1.86 -4.78
C THR A 25 -3.24 2.78 -5.98
N TYR A 26 -2.18 2.56 -6.75
CA TYR A 26 -2.00 3.16 -8.07
C TYR A 26 -2.34 2.13 -9.14
N HIS A 27 -3.12 2.56 -10.11
CA HIS A 27 -3.55 1.76 -11.25
C HIS A 27 -2.93 2.36 -12.52
N ALA A 28 -2.28 1.51 -13.30
CA ALA A 28 -1.72 1.75 -14.62
C ALA A 28 -2.33 0.74 -15.62
N PRO A 29 -2.08 0.87 -16.93
CA PRO A 29 -2.62 -0.06 -17.92
C PRO A 29 -2.12 -1.50 -17.69
N THR A 30 -0.86 -1.67 -17.31
CA THR A 30 -0.22 -2.99 -17.17
C THR A 30 -0.03 -3.45 -15.74
N PHE A 31 -0.25 -2.59 -14.72
CA PHE A 31 -0.11 -2.98 -13.32
C PHE A 31 -0.96 -2.17 -12.35
N ASP A 32 -1.19 -2.76 -11.19
CA ASP A 32 -1.73 -2.12 -10.00
C ASP A 32 -0.73 -2.28 -8.86
N LEU A 33 -0.31 -1.19 -8.21
CA LEU A 33 0.58 -1.18 -7.05
C LEU A 33 -0.17 -0.70 -5.81
N GLY A 34 -0.32 -1.56 -4.81
CA GLY A 34 -0.96 -1.28 -3.52
C GLY A 34 0.05 -1.21 -2.37
N VAL A 35 -0.05 -0.17 -1.54
CA VAL A 35 0.76 0.01 -0.32
C VAL A 35 -0.14 0.39 0.85
N ALA A 36 -0.04 -0.36 1.93
CA ALA A 36 -0.67 -0.05 3.21
C ALA A 36 0.20 0.92 4.03
N SER A 37 -0.42 1.76 4.86
CA SER A 37 0.31 2.64 5.77
C SER A 37 1.04 1.89 6.88
N GLN A 38 0.52 0.72 7.24
CA GLN A 38 1.08 -0.24 8.19
C GLN A 38 0.35 -1.58 8.06
N GLU A 39 0.88 -2.64 8.67
CA GLU A 39 0.23 -3.94 8.80
C GLU A 39 -1.07 -3.87 9.62
N LEU A 40 -2.01 -4.77 9.34
CA LEU A 40 -3.23 -4.90 10.13
C LEU A 40 -2.93 -5.59 11.47
N THR A 41 -2.95 -4.82 12.54
CA THR A 41 -2.76 -5.30 13.93
C THR A 41 -4.06 -5.56 14.68
N ALA A 42 -5.21 -5.23 14.08
CA ALA A 42 -6.49 -5.10 14.77
C ALA A 42 -7.22 -6.42 15.08
N GLN A 43 -6.69 -7.57 14.65
CA GLN A 43 -7.36 -8.85 14.83
C GLN A 43 -6.68 -9.71 15.89
N SER A 44 -7.43 -10.08 16.92
CA SER A 44 -7.01 -11.04 17.96
C SER A 44 -6.74 -12.43 17.39
N ASN A 45 -7.20 -12.72 16.18
CA ASN A 45 -6.92 -13.96 15.49
C ASN A 45 -5.55 -13.90 14.80
N ARG A 46 -4.56 -14.59 15.39
CA ARG A 46 -3.19 -14.73 14.84
C ARG A 46 -3.16 -15.25 13.40
N PHE A 47 -4.15 -16.05 12.99
CA PHE A 47 -4.23 -16.57 11.62
C PHE A 47 -4.63 -15.50 10.60
N ILE A 48 -5.12 -14.33 11.03
CA ILE A 48 -5.48 -13.23 10.13
C ILE A 48 -4.50 -12.05 10.30
N ALA A 49 -4.05 -11.77 11.53
CA ALA A 49 -3.10 -10.70 11.81
C ALA A 49 -1.73 -10.86 11.10
N LEU A 50 -1.36 -12.10 10.74
CA LEU A 50 -0.12 -12.41 10.03
C LEU A 50 -0.29 -12.46 8.50
N GLN A 51 -1.46 -12.12 7.95
CA GLN A 51 -1.75 -12.22 6.50
C GLN A 51 -1.80 -10.87 5.79
N SER A 52 -1.23 -9.82 6.41
CA SER A 52 -1.23 -8.48 5.83
C SER A 52 -0.35 -8.43 4.58
N ASN A 53 -0.93 -8.13 3.42
CA ASN A 53 -0.20 -7.74 2.23
C ASN A 53 0.05 -6.23 2.27
N VAL A 54 1.20 -5.83 2.79
CA VAL A 54 1.50 -4.42 3.08
C VAL A 54 2.06 -3.64 1.88
N CYS A 55 2.74 -4.32 0.97
CA CYS A 55 3.12 -3.83 -0.36
C CYS A 55 2.90 -4.98 -1.34
N ILE A 56 2.08 -4.75 -2.37
CA ILE A 56 1.64 -5.76 -3.33
C ILE A 56 1.45 -5.13 -4.69
N ALA A 57 1.85 -5.84 -5.75
CA ALA A 57 1.49 -5.46 -7.11
C ALA A 57 0.92 -6.64 -7.88
N HIS A 58 -0.10 -6.36 -8.68
CA HIS A 58 -0.59 -7.27 -9.72
C HIS A 58 -0.23 -6.67 -11.06
N TYR A 59 0.24 -7.49 -11.99
CA TYR A 59 0.68 -6.99 -13.28
C TYR A 59 0.36 -7.95 -14.41
N THR A 60 0.16 -7.40 -15.59
CA THR A 60 -0.06 -8.17 -16.81
C THR A 60 1.26 -8.70 -17.33
N ARG A 61 1.25 -9.96 -17.76
CA ARG A 61 2.29 -10.55 -18.58
C ARG A 61 1.79 -10.60 -20.05
N GLY A 62 2.45 -11.35 -20.95
CA GLY A 62 2.02 -11.44 -22.36
C GLY A 62 0.54 -11.85 -22.53
N GLU A 63 -0.03 -11.69 -23.73
CA GLU A 63 -1.50 -11.81 -23.98
C GLU A 63 -2.15 -13.13 -23.52
N ASP A 64 -1.38 -14.21 -23.31
CA ASP A 64 -1.85 -15.53 -22.84
C ASP A 64 -1.23 -15.98 -21.50
N GLU A 65 -0.43 -15.14 -20.85
CA GLU A 65 0.27 -15.48 -19.62
C GLU A 65 -0.56 -15.10 -18.39
N PRO A 66 -0.56 -15.94 -17.32
CA PRO A 66 -1.31 -15.59 -16.13
C PRO A 66 -0.69 -14.34 -15.48
N PRO A 67 -1.53 -13.44 -14.91
CA PRO A 67 -1.05 -12.24 -14.24
C PRO A 67 0.03 -12.55 -13.21
N GLY A 68 1.01 -11.67 -13.14
CA GLY A 68 2.05 -11.76 -12.13
C GLY A 68 1.63 -11.12 -10.82
N LEU A 69 2.30 -11.57 -9.77
CA LEU A 69 2.13 -11.14 -8.39
C LEU A 69 3.50 -10.79 -7.81
N PHE A 70 3.58 -9.59 -7.27
CA PHE A 70 4.70 -9.14 -6.46
C PHE A 70 4.20 -8.81 -5.06
N PHE A 71 4.94 -9.15 -4.01
CA PHE A 71 4.61 -8.71 -2.66
C PHE A 71 5.84 -8.72 -1.75
N THR A 72 5.71 -8.06 -0.61
CA THR A 72 6.80 -7.96 0.38
C THR A 72 6.43 -8.62 1.69
N ARG A 73 7.44 -9.11 2.42
CA ARG A 73 7.34 -9.64 3.78
C ARG A 73 8.56 -9.26 4.60
N TYR A 74 8.42 -9.20 5.91
CA TYR A 74 9.53 -9.40 6.82
C TYR A 74 9.47 -10.82 7.37
N LEU A 75 10.61 -11.52 7.33
CA LEU A 75 10.75 -12.92 7.68
C LEU A 75 11.88 -13.10 8.69
N THR A 76 11.68 -14.02 9.63
CA THR A 76 12.65 -14.49 10.61
C THR A 76 12.88 -15.98 10.44
N ASP A 77 14.07 -16.46 10.81
CA ASP A 77 14.46 -17.88 10.77
C ASP A 77 14.28 -18.56 9.40
N ASP A 78 14.37 -17.76 8.33
CA ASP A 78 14.12 -18.15 6.94
C ASP A 78 12.77 -18.87 6.74
N HIS A 79 11.79 -18.59 7.61
CA HIS A 79 10.45 -19.16 7.49
C HIS A 79 9.84 -18.88 6.11
N TRP A 80 9.15 -19.88 5.57
CA TRP A 80 8.54 -19.85 4.26
C TRP A 80 7.14 -20.49 4.20
N VAL A 81 6.58 -20.51 3.00
CA VAL A 81 5.31 -21.16 2.67
C VAL A 81 5.37 -22.63 3.07
N GLY A 82 4.56 -23.01 4.06
CA GLY A 82 4.46 -24.39 4.57
C GLY A 82 4.96 -24.57 6.01
N ASP A 83 5.74 -23.62 6.53
CA ASP A 83 6.31 -23.73 7.89
C ASP A 83 5.30 -23.42 9.00
N TYR A 84 4.20 -22.75 8.66
CA TYR A 84 3.16 -22.37 9.61
C TYR A 84 2.08 -23.45 9.74
N ARG A 85 1.76 -23.84 10.97
CA ARG A 85 0.62 -24.72 11.25
C ARG A 85 -0.68 -24.08 10.77
N GLN A 86 -1.42 -24.82 9.96
CA GLN A 86 -2.69 -24.37 9.42
C GLN A 86 -3.88 -24.88 10.23
N THR A 87 -5.01 -24.19 10.13
CA THR A 87 -6.28 -24.79 10.54
C THR A 87 -6.59 -25.92 9.54
N PRO A 88 -6.94 -27.14 9.98
CA PRO A 88 -7.16 -28.30 9.10
C PRO A 88 -8.21 -28.09 7.99
N SER A 89 -9.06 -27.07 8.11
CA SER A 89 -10.09 -26.71 7.11
C SER A 89 -9.59 -25.80 5.98
N ARG A 90 -8.32 -25.37 5.99
CA ARG A 90 -7.74 -24.54 4.91
C ARG A 90 -6.80 -25.37 4.04
N SER A 91 -6.88 -25.15 2.73
CA SER A 91 -6.12 -25.88 1.71
C SER A 91 -4.90 -25.11 1.16
N ALA A 92 -4.68 -23.86 1.57
CA ALA A 92 -3.66 -22.99 1.02
C ALA A 92 -2.57 -22.69 2.06
N SER A 93 -1.32 -23.04 1.75
CA SER A 93 -0.11 -22.69 2.52
C SER A 93 0.03 -21.16 2.64
N LEU A 94 0.45 -20.69 3.81
CA LEU A 94 0.52 -19.26 4.14
C LEU A 94 1.98 -18.82 4.27
N LEU A 95 2.29 -17.60 3.85
CA LEU A 95 3.52 -16.90 4.20
C LEU A 95 3.18 -15.71 5.10
N ALA A 96 3.59 -15.80 6.36
CA ALA A 96 3.27 -14.81 7.37
C ALA A 96 4.01 -13.48 7.15
N GLU A 97 3.39 -12.38 7.56
CA GLU A 97 4.05 -11.10 7.82
C GLU A 97 4.53 -11.08 9.28
N GLU A 98 5.80 -11.42 9.47
CA GLU A 98 6.44 -11.53 10.79
C GLU A 98 7.01 -10.20 11.30
N GLY A 99 6.98 -9.16 10.48
CA GLY A 99 7.38 -7.82 10.86
C GLY A 99 6.21 -6.89 11.17
N ARG A 100 6.61 -5.64 11.37
CA ARG A 100 5.77 -4.45 11.34
C ARG A 100 6.25 -3.57 10.21
N PHE A 101 5.33 -2.85 9.58
CA PHE A 101 5.56 -2.12 8.36
C PHE A 101 5.10 -0.67 8.48
N HIS A 102 5.80 0.22 7.80
CA HIS A 102 5.24 1.52 7.41
C HIS A 102 5.46 1.78 5.93
N GLY A 103 4.42 2.31 5.28
CA GLY A 103 4.39 2.50 3.84
C GLY A 103 3.86 3.87 3.41
N VAL A 104 4.42 4.36 2.30
CA VAL A 104 3.92 5.52 1.56
C VAL A 104 4.01 5.25 0.07
N LEU A 105 3.03 5.77 -0.67
CA LEU A 105 2.94 5.66 -2.12
C LEU A 105 2.66 7.04 -2.74
N ASP A 106 3.30 7.29 -3.87
CA ASP A 106 2.99 8.38 -4.80
C ASP A 106 3.11 7.93 -6.26
N GLY A 107 1.96 7.81 -6.92
CA GLY A 107 1.89 7.24 -8.27
C GLY A 107 2.53 5.84 -8.29
N PRO A 108 3.47 5.56 -9.21
CA PRO A 108 4.13 4.27 -9.30
C PRO A 108 5.30 4.10 -8.32
N ARG A 109 5.55 5.08 -7.45
CA ARG A 109 6.69 5.12 -6.51
C ARG A 109 6.22 4.79 -5.11
N ALA A 110 6.98 3.99 -4.38
CA ALA A 110 6.69 3.59 -3.02
C ALA A 110 7.95 3.56 -2.15
N ILE A 111 7.79 3.83 -0.87
CA ILE A 111 8.78 3.52 0.16
C ILE A 111 8.12 2.62 1.19
N GLY A 112 8.80 1.53 1.51
CA GLY A 112 8.43 0.60 2.56
C GLY A 112 9.56 0.48 3.58
N VAL A 113 9.21 0.49 4.86
CA VAL A 113 10.15 0.22 5.95
C VAL A 113 9.60 -0.84 6.89
N TYR A 114 10.48 -1.70 7.36
CA TYR A 114 10.18 -2.84 8.21
C TYR A 114 10.92 -2.75 9.54
N ALA A 115 10.31 -3.34 10.56
CA ALA A 115 10.95 -3.72 11.80
C ALA A 115 10.43 -5.07 12.27
N ALA A 116 11.20 -5.78 13.09
CA ALA A 116 10.71 -6.98 13.75
C ALA A 116 9.51 -6.67 14.66
N ARG A 117 8.65 -7.67 14.91
CA ARG A 117 7.59 -7.55 15.90
C ARG A 117 8.14 -7.41 17.33
N PRO A 118 7.40 -6.73 18.22
CA PRO A 118 7.84 -6.55 19.60
C PRO A 118 7.74 -7.84 20.39
N ALA A 119 8.61 -7.96 21.41
CA ALA A 119 8.66 -9.11 22.29
C ALA A 119 7.31 -9.43 22.94
N GLY A 120 7.02 -10.73 23.05
CA GLY A 120 5.81 -11.25 23.71
C GLY A 120 4.50 -11.05 22.95
N GLN A 121 4.52 -10.43 21.75
CA GLN A 121 3.34 -10.31 20.88
C GLN A 121 3.31 -11.34 19.74
N SER A 122 4.42 -12.03 19.49
CA SER A 122 4.52 -13.12 18.52
C SER A 122 5.54 -14.16 18.95
N GLU A 123 5.46 -15.34 18.35
CA GLU A 123 6.51 -16.39 18.43
C GLU A 123 7.75 -16.01 17.60
N PHE A 124 7.68 -14.91 16.84
CA PHE A 124 8.73 -14.35 15.99
C PHE A 124 9.27 -13.06 16.62
N GLY A 125 10.57 -12.82 16.52
CA GLY A 125 11.16 -11.58 17.04
C GLY A 125 12.67 -11.51 16.84
N VAL A 126 13.17 -10.28 16.76
CA VAL A 126 14.59 -9.95 16.87
C VAL A 126 14.73 -9.20 18.19
N ASP A 127 14.84 -9.93 19.30
CA ASP A 127 14.79 -9.37 20.65
C ASP A 127 15.61 -10.19 21.68
N GLY A 128 15.52 -9.84 22.96
CA GLY A 128 16.26 -10.48 24.05
C GLY A 128 15.70 -11.84 24.54
N TRP A 129 14.56 -12.28 24.03
CA TRP A 129 13.84 -13.47 24.49
C TRP A 129 13.71 -14.54 23.40
N HIS A 130 13.66 -14.14 22.14
CA HIS A 130 13.59 -15.03 20.98
C HIS A 130 14.97 -15.21 20.38
N ARG A 131 15.34 -16.47 20.24
CA ARG A 131 16.52 -16.88 19.52
C ARG A 131 16.20 -16.86 18.02
N CYS A 132 17.04 -16.16 17.26
CA CYS A 132 16.83 -15.93 15.84
C CYS A 132 18.15 -16.20 15.10
N SER A 133 18.04 -16.91 13.98
CA SER A 133 19.12 -17.31 13.07
C SER A 133 19.16 -16.46 11.80
N SER A 134 18.01 -15.88 11.42
CA SER A 134 17.95 -14.86 10.38
C SER A 134 16.80 -13.89 10.55
N ALA A 135 16.96 -12.68 10.03
CA ALA A 135 15.91 -11.66 9.98
C ALA A 135 16.10 -10.78 8.74
N LYS A 136 15.07 -10.67 7.89
CA LYS A 136 15.18 -10.02 6.58
C LYS A 136 13.86 -9.44 6.10
N ALA A 137 13.96 -8.36 5.31
CA ALA A 137 12.89 -8.02 4.38
C ALA A 137 13.08 -8.83 3.09
N ALA A 138 11.98 -9.36 2.54
CA ALA A 138 11.94 -10.13 1.32
C ALA A 138 10.96 -9.47 0.34
N LEU A 139 11.44 -9.15 -0.86
CA LEU A 139 10.65 -8.68 -1.98
C LEU A 139 10.53 -9.84 -2.98
N ILE A 140 9.31 -10.28 -3.25
CA ILE A 140 9.03 -11.59 -3.84
C ILE A 140 8.26 -11.39 -5.14
N TRP A 141 8.82 -11.88 -6.25
CA TRP A 141 8.13 -12.03 -7.52
C TRP A 141 7.75 -13.49 -7.72
N ASP A 142 6.49 -13.76 -8.03
CA ASP A 142 6.04 -15.10 -8.39
C ASP A 142 6.74 -15.58 -9.67
N ARG A 143 7.03 -16.88 -9.74
CA ARG A 143 7.48 -17.57 -10.96
C ARG A 143 8.72 -16.94 -11.61
N ILE A 144 9.88 -17.30 -11.10
CA ILE A 144 11.18 -16.84 -11.65
C ILE A 144 11.35 -17.21 -13.12
N ASP A 145 10.73 -18.29 -13.59
CA ASP A 145 10.74 -18.71 -15.00
C ASP A 145 10.07 -17.72 -15.96
N GLN A 146 9.38 -16.70 -15.42
CA GLN A 146 8.66 -15.65 -16.14
C GLN A 146 9.36 -14.29 -16.01
N ILE A 147 10.55 -14.25 -15.42
CA ILE A 147 11.38 -13.05 -15.35
C ILE A 147 12.23 -12.99 -16.63
N ASP A 148 12.09 -11.90 -17.38
CA ASP A 148 12.77 -11.73 -18.67
C ASP A 148 14.23 -11.33 -18.47
N GLU A 149 14.47 -10.42 -17.52
CA GLU A 149 15.76 -9.82 -17.31
C GLU A 149 15.89 -9.23 -15.91
N ILE A 150 17.10 -9.33 -15.34
CA ILE A 150 17.46 -8.72 -14.07
C ILE A 150 18.72 -7.87 -14.30
N HIS A 151 18.69 -6.63 -13.80
CA HIS A 151 19.85 -5.74 -13.77
C HIS A 151 20.14 -5.31 -12.33
N VAL A 152 21.42 -5.23 -11.99
CA VAL A 152 21.91 -4.61 -10.77
C VAL A 152 22.91 -3.54 -11.16
N ASN A 153 22.53 -2.27 -10.99
CA ASN A 153 23.24 -1.13 -11.55
C ASN A 153 23.44 -1.29 -13.06
N GLU A 154 24.71 -1.35 -13.50
CA GLU A 154 25.08 -1.50 -14.91
C GLU A 154 25.23 -2.98 -15.33
N GLN A 155 25.12 -3.91 -14.39
CA GLN A 155 25.37 -5.32 -14.63
C GLN A 155 24.05 -6.08 -14.84
N ARG A 156 23.95 -6.78 -15.97
CA ARG A 156 22.94 -7.83 -16.16
C ARG A 156 23.27 -9.05 -15.30
N VAL A 157 22.27 -9.58 -14.61
CA VAL A 157 22.38 -10.76 -13.75
C VAL A 157 21.85 -11.97 -14.50
N ASP A 158 22.75 -12.91 -14.80
CA ASP A 158 22.41 -14.14 -15.53
C ASP A 158 22.44 -15.40 -14.64
N THR A 159 22.87 -15.27 -13.37
CA THR A 159 22.97 -16.40 -12.42
C THR A 159 22.58 -15.98 -11.01
N LEU A 160 21.87 -16.86 -10.30
CA LEU A 160 21.51 -16.71 -8.88
C LEU A 160 22.19 -17.79 -8.01
N PRO A 161 22.50 -17.52 -6.74
CA PRO A 161 22.31 -16.25 -6.04
C PRO A 161 23.24 -15.14 -6.56
N PHE A 162 22.82 -13.88 -6.39
CA PHE A 162 23.60 -12.71 -6.79
C PHE A 162 23.63 -11.68 -5.65
N ASP A 163 24.84 -11.34 -5.18
CA ASP A 163 25.02 -10.33 -4.15
C ASP A 163 24.82 -8.92 -4.72
N VAL A 164 23.97 -8.15 -4.06
CA VAL A 164 23.60 -6.79 -4.45
C VAL A 164 24.31 -5.79 -3.53
N PRO A 165 25.04 -4.80 -4.07
CA PRO A 165 25.62 -3.73 -3.27
C PRO A 165 24.55 -3.00 -2.45
N ARG A 166 24.91 -2.53 -1.24
CA ARG A 166 23.96 -1.88 -0.31
C ARG A 166 23.29 -0.62 -0.88
N ASP A 167 23.93 0.05 -1.83
CA ASP A 167 23.42 1.23 -2.54
C ASP A 167 22.94 0.91 -3.97
N GLY A 168 22.93 -0.38 -4.33
CA GLY A 168 22.62 -0.87 -5.67
C GLY A 168 21.15 -0.64 -6.06
N THR A 169 20.94 -0.38 -7.34
CA THR A 169 19.60 -0.35 -7.94
C THR A 169 19.35 -1.68 -8.64
N VAL A 170 18.33 -2.41 -8.21
CA VAL A 170 17.90 -3.66 -8.84
C VAL A 170 16.75 -3.35 -9.77
N VAL A 171 16.82 -3.77 -11.03
CA VAL A 171 15.68 -3.76 -11.95
C VAL A 171 15.30 -5.17 -12.34
N VAL A 172 14.01 -5.49 -12.25
CA VAL A 172 13.43 -6.76 -12.69
C VAL A 172 12.42 -6.45 -13.80
N ALA A 173 12.65 -7.00 -14.98
CA ALA A 173 11.72 -6.94 -16.10
C ALA A 173 10.93 -8.25 -16.19
N THR A 174 9.60 -8.15 -16.29
CA THR A 174 8.73 -9.32 -16.46
C THR A 174 7.48 -8.92 -17.24
N GLY A 175 7.30 -9.52 -18.41
CA GLY A 175 6.21 -9.19 -19.33
C GLY A 175 6.21 -7.70 -19.70
N ASN A 176 5.10 -7.03 -19.41
CA ASN A 176 4.86 -5.64 -19.80
C ASN A 176 5.31 -4.60 -18.77
N VAL A 177 6.01 -5.03 -17.70
CA VAL A 177 6.36 -4.15 -16.58
C VAL A 177 7.83 -4.22 -16.19
N LEU A 178 8.31 -3.12 -15.64
CA LEU A 178 9.58 -3.01 -14.95
C LEU A 178 9.35 -2.71 -13.47
N PHE A 179 10.14 -3.37 -12.62
CA PHE A 179 10.29 -3.03 -11.20
C PHE A 179 11.69 -2.51 -10.99
N ALA A 180 11.84 -1.41 -10.27
CA ALA A 180 13.13 -0.93 -9.78
C ALA A 180 13.09 -0.84 -8.26
N VAL A 181 14.08 -1.43 -7.60
CA VAL A 181 14.22 -1.42 -6.15
C VAL A 181 15.57 -0.80 -5.80
N ARG A 182 15.57 0.11 -4.82
CA ARG A 182 16.79 0.58 -4.17
C ARG A 182 16.70 0.28 -2.67
N PRO A 183 17.65 -0.48 -2.10
CA PRO A 183 17.73 -0.60 -0.66
C PRO A 183 17.92 0.77 -0.01
N LEU A 184 17.21 0.98 1.08
CA LEU A 184 17.55 2.01 2.06
C LEU A 184 18.47 1.35 3.11
N THR A 185 18.74 2.03 4.21
CA THR A 185 19.57 1.49 5.29
C THR A 185 18.96 0.17 5.78
N VAL A 186 19.77 -0.88 5.67
CA VAL A 186 19.53 -2.19 6.29
C VAL A 186 20.59 -2.36 7.37
N GLU A 187 20.18 -2.21 8.62
CA GLU A 187 21.05 -2.29 9.77
C GLU A 187 21.55 -3.72 9.97
N ASP A 188 22.86 -3.90 9.85
CA ASP A 188 23.51 -5.20 10.03
C ASP A 188 23.69 -5.49 11.53
N LEU A 189 22.96 -6.49 12.02
CA LEU A 189 23.02 -7.02 13.39
C LEU A 189 23.92 -8.25 13.50
N GLY A 190 24.49 -8.71 12.38
CA GLY A 190 25.38 -9.85 12.27
C GLY A 190 26.81 -9.42 12.04
N ILE A 191 27.46 -10.10 11.10
CA ILE A 191 28.78 -9.78 10.56
C ILE A 191 28.64 -9.88 9.05
N ASP A 192 28.46 -8.74 8.39
CA ASP A 192 28.29 -8.64 6.93
C ASP A 192 27.02 -9.37 6.43
N ALA A 193 25.88 -9.06 7.05
CA ALA A 193 24.59 -9.62 6.65
C ALA A 193 24.32 -9.29 5.17
N PRO A 194 23.99 -10.29 4.33
CA PRO A 194 23.95 -10.11 2.88
C PRO A 194 22.73 -9.34 2.42
N ILE A 195 22.86 -8.73 1.24
CA ILE A 195 21.73 -8.27 0.43
C ILE A 195 21.87 -8.97 -0.91
N ARG A 196 20.89 -9.78 -1.32
CA ARG A 196 21.05 -10.68 -2.47
C ARG A 196 19.75 -11.02 -3.17
N LEU A 197 19.87 -11.37 -4.44
CA LEU A 197 18.83 -12.00 -5.22
C LEU A 197 19.02 -13.51 -5.18
N ILE A 198 17.95 -14.26 -4.94
CA ILE A 198 17.95 -15.73 -4.94
C ILE A 198 16.74 -16.28 -5.68
N GLU A 199 16.88 -17.52 -6.15
CA GLU A 199 15.72 -18.35 -6.45
C GLU A 199 15.29 -19.11 -5.19
N HIS A 200 14.01 -19.03 -4.85
CA HIS A 200 13.45 -19.79 -3.73
C HIS A 200 12.07 -20.34 -4.06
N HIS A 201 11.95 -21.68 -4.11
CA HIS A 201 10.72 -22.40 -4.44
C HIS A 201 10.04 -21.88 -5.73
N GLY A 202 10.83 -21.65 -6.78
CA GLY A 202 10.34 -21.15 -8.07
C GLY A 202 9.97 -19.66 -8.07
N ASN A 203 10.31 -18.90 -7.03
CA ASN A 203 10.13 -17.45 -6.97
C ASN A 203 11.48 -16.74 -7.05
N LEU A 204 11.50 -15.53 -7.60
CA LEU A 204 12.62 -14.62 -7.44
C LEU A 204 12.42 -13.86 -6.12
N VAL A 205 13.45 -13.88 -5.27
CA VAL A 205 13.41 -13.19 -3.97
C VAL A 205 14.60 -12.24 -3.88
N PHE A 206 14.31 -10.97 -3.62
CA PHE A 206 15.33 -10.00 -3.21
C PHE A 206 15.33 -9.90 -1.68
N GLU A 207 16.38 -10.42 -1.07
CA GLU A 207 16.55 -10.53 0.38
C GLU A 207 17.46 -9.41 0.91
N MET A 208 16.97 -8.68 1.91
CA MET A 208 17.70 -7.64 2.62
C MET A 208 17.82 -8.03 4.09
N TYR A 209 18.95 -8.63 4.48
CA TYR A 209 19.11 -9.17 5.83
C TYR A 209 19.54 -8.10 6.84
N ASN A 210 18.78 -8.00 7.93
CA ASN A 210 19.29 -7.42 9.17
C ASN A 210 20.21 -8.41 9.89
N TYR A 211 19.93 -9.71 9.79
CA TYR A 211 20.75 -10.73 10.44
C TYR A 211 20.75 -12.04 9.65
N GLN A 212 21.92 -12.65 9.49
CA GLN A 212 22.06 -14.06 9.11
C GLN A 212 23.24 -14.64 9.89
N GLY A 213 23.04 -15.73 10.62
CA GLY A 213 24.12 -16.35 11.38
C GLY A 213 23.68 -17.39 12.42
N PRO A 214 24.60 -17.77 13.34
CA PRO A 214 24.28 -18.70 14.42
C PRO A 214 23.19 -18.16 15.34
N GLU A 215 22.21 -18.99 15.65
CA GLU A 215 21.08 -18.64 16.51
C GLU A 215 21.50 -17.86 17.79
N LYS A 216 20.98 -16.62 17.94
CA LYS A 216 21.28 -15.75 19.10
C LYS A 216 20.09 -14.84 19.48
N THR A 217 20.22 -14.14 20.61
CA THR A 217 19.30 -13.07 21.04
C THR A 217 19.93 -11.68 20.85
N PHE A 218 19.09 -10.64 20.87
CA PHE A 218 19.45 -9.25 20.59
C PHE A 218 18.99 -8.33 21.73
N TRP A 219 19.87 -8.13 22.72
CA TRP A 219 19.56 -7.34 23.92
C TRP A 219 19.28 -5.87 23.62
N GLU A 220 19.93 -5.32 22.59
CA GLU A 220 19.75 -3.94 22.12
C GLU A 220 18.39 -3.71 21.47
N GLN A 221 17.66 -4.78 21.16
CA GLN A 221 16.33 -4.76 20.53
C GLN A 221 15.21 -5.16 21.51
N ALA A 222 15.58 -5.49 22.75
CA ALA A 222 14.66 -5.97 23.76
C ALA A 222 13.91 -4.82 24.45
N LEU A 223 12.66 -4.56 24.06
CA LEU A 223 11.75 -3.68 24.80
C LEU A 223 10.65 -4.52 25.49
N PRO A 224 10.47 -4.44 26.83
CA PRO A 224 11.21 -3.61 27.79
C PRO A 224 12.60 -4.17 28.13
N GLY A 225 13.64 -3.32 28.12
CA GLY A 225 15.00 -3.75 28.47
C GLY A 225 15.96 -2.58 28.65
N SER A 226 16.91 -2.72 29.59
CA SER A 226 17.86 -1.65 29.94
C SER A 226 18.91 -1.34 28.87
N PHE A 227 18.96 -2.14 27.81
CA PHE A 227 19.89 -1.98 26.69
C PHE A 227 19.19 -1.58 25.39
N PHE A 228 17.87 -1.36 25.40
CA PHE A 228 17.11 -1.07 24.18
C PHE A 228 17.58 0.22 23.50
N GLN A 229 17.93 0.15 22.21
CA GLN A 229 18.46 1.27 21.41
C GLN A 229 17.59 1.62 20.19
N GLY A 230 16.36 1.11 20.17
CA GLY A 230 15.45 1.23 19.04
C GLY A 230 15.68 0.15 18.00
N LEU A 231 14.63 -0.09 17.22
CA LEU A 231 14.53 -1.17 16.24
C LEU A 231 15.52 -0.99 15.09
N PRO A 232 16.00 -2.09 14.48
CA PRO A 232 16.92 -2.01 13.36
C PRO A 232 16.23 -1.39 12.15
N GLN A 233 16.96 -0.56 11.41
CA GLN A 233 16.50 -0.02 10.13
C GLN A 233 16.46 -1.14 9.08
N CYS A 234 15.38 -1.21 8.30
CA CYS A 234 15.28 -2.09 7.13
C CYS A 234 14.26 -1.50 6.17
N GLY A 235 14.67 -1.08 4.98
CA GLY A 235 13.76 -0.37 4.09
C GLY A 235 14.17 -0.41 2.64
N PHE A 236 13.23 -0.04 1.78
CA PHE A 236 13.42 0.00 0.34
C PHE A 236 12.60 1.12 -0.29
N TYR A 237 13.12 1.65 -1.39
CA TYR A 237 12.37 2.36 -2.41
C TYR A 237 11.99 1.38 -3.52
N LEU A 238 10.77 1.50 -4.04
CA LEU A 238 10.23 0.74 -5.16
C LEU A 238 9.64 1.70 -6.20
N GLU A 239 9.94 1.50 -7.48
CA GLU A 239 9.30 2.17 -8.60
C GLU A 239 8.87 1.15 -9.65
N MET A 240 7.64 1.25 -10.13
CA MET A 240 7.15 0.44 -11.24
C MET A 240 7.00 1.28 -12.51
N ALA A 241 7.08 0.65 -13.67
CA ALA A 241 6.85 1.33 -14.94
C ALA A 241 6.30 0.37 -16.00
N ASP A 242 5.46 0.91 -16.89
CA ASP A 242 5.07 0.25 -18.13
C ASP A 242 6.29 0.11 -19.05
N ARG A 243 6.52 -1.08 -19.57
CA ARG A 243 7.63 -1.36 -20.49
C ARG A 243 7.43 -0.72 -21.86
N GLU A 244 6.19 -0.41 -22.24
CA GLU A 244 5.94 0.39 -23.45
C GLU A 244 6.51 1.82 -23.33
N GLU A 245 6.44 2.42 -22.14
CA GLU A 245 7.00 3.75 -21.86
C GLU A 245 8.50 3.70 -21.54
N HIS A 246 8.94 2.59 -20.97
CA HIS A 246 10.33 2.32 -20.59
C HIS A 246 10.80 0.97 -21.14
N PRO A 247 11.16 0.87 -22.44
CA PRO A 247 11.42 -0.41 -23.10
C PRO A 247 12.73 -1.06 -22.69
N ASP A 248 13.72 -0.27 -22.28
CA ASP A 248 15.05 -0.73 -21.90
C ASP A 248 15.22 -0.76 -20.37
N PRO A 249 15.29 -1.97 -19.74
CA PRO A 249 15.50 -2.11 -18.30
C PRO A 249 16.79 -1.44 -17.80
N TYR A 250 17.85 -1.42 -18.62
CA TYR A 250 19.11 -0.79 -18.26
C TYR A 250 18.98 0.73 -18.12
N THR A 251 18.37 1.39 -19.11
CA THR A 251 18.09 2.83 -19.05
C THR A 251 17.14 3.17 -17.90
N PHE A 252 16.17 2.30 -17.60
CA PHE A 252 15.29 2.48 -16.44
C PHE A 252 16.05 2.37 -15.11
N CYS A 253 16.99 1.42 -15.00
CA CYS A 253 17.89 1.28 -13.85
C CYS A 253 18.68 2.58 -13.62
N ALA A 254 19.34 3.10 -14.65
CA ALA A 254 20.09 4.35 -14.57
C ALA A 254 19.22 5.55 -14.15
N ARG A 255 17.98 5.63 -14.68
CA ARG A 255 17.01 6.67 -14.32
C ARG A 255 16.56 6.59 -12.87
N VAL A 256 16.42 5.40 -12.30
CA VAL A 256 16.05 5.23 -10.88
C VAL A 256 17.25 5.50 -9.97
N ALA A 257 18.44 5.07 -10.38
CA ALA A 257 19.70 5.35 -9.69
C ALA A 257 20.02 6.86 -9.62
N SER A 258 19.65 7.64 -10.65
CA SER A 258 19.92 9.09 -10.70
C SER A 258 19.11 9.91 -9.70
N GLY A 259 18.06 9.33 -9.09
CA GLY A 259 17.30 9.99 -8.03
C GLY A 259 18.07 10.09 -6.72
N LYS A 260 17.75 11.11 -5.94
CA LYS A 260 18.41 11.38 -4.66
C LYS A 260 17.67 10.70 -3.52
N ILE A 261 18.37 9.83 -2.80
CA ILE A 261 17.91 9.25 -1.53
C ILE A 261 18.32 10.17 -0.38
N THR A 262 17.34 10.52 0.46
CA THR A 262 17.61 11.00 1.83
C THR A 262 17.38 9.83 2.75
N ASP A 263 18.41 9.37 3.43
CA ASP A 263 18.33 8.33 4.44
C ASP A 263 19.18 8.76 5.63
N LYS A 264 18.51 9.20 6.69
CA LYS A 264 19.15 9.76 7.88
C LYS A 264 18.47 9.23 9.13
N CYS A 265 19.27 8.72 10.06
CA CYS A 265 18.78 8.27 11.35
C CYS A 265 19.55 8.95 12.46
N ASP A 266 18.85 9.29 13.54
CA ASP A 266 19.48 9.75 14.78
C ASP A 266 20.39 8.64 15.34
N ALA A 267 21.45 9.06 16.04
CA ALA A 267 22.42 8.15 16.65
C ALA A 267 21.74 7.22 17.67
N ARG A 268 22.32 6.03 17.88
CA ARG A 268 21.81 5.09 18.90
C ARG A 268 22.06 5.64 20.30
N PHE A 269 21.08 5.42 21.18
CA PHE A 269 21.19 5.69 22.62
C PHE A 269 20.26 4.73 23.36
N THR A 270 20.55 4.48 24.64
CA THR A 270 19.69 3.64 25.48
C THR A 270 18.38 4.38 25.80
N TYR A 271 17.26 3.75 25.50
CA TYR A 271 15.93 4.33 25.62
C TYR A 271 15.57 4.73 27.06
N SER A 272 15.13 5.97 27.24
CA SER A 272 14.34 6.41 28.40
C SER A 272 12.90 6.72 27.96
N GLU A 273 11.97 6.64 28.91
CA GLU A 273 10.56 6.86 28.59
C GLU A 273 10.32 8.24 27.98
N GLY A 274 9.76 8.25 26.76
CA GLY A 274 9.44 9.49 26.05
C GLY A 274 10.43 9.85 24.95
N ASP A 275 11.63 9.26 24.97
CA ASP A 275 12.62 9.50 23.94
C ASP A 275 12.19 8.93 22.58
N GLU A 276 12.72 9.51 21.51
CA GLU A 276 12.49 9.11 20.12
C GLU A 276 13.82 9.02 19.37
N ARG A 277 13.94 8.06 18.47
CA ARG A 277 15.08 7.94 17.53
C ARG A 277 14.50 7.98 16.13
N ILE A 278 14.63 9.10 15.44
CA ILE A 278 13.93 9.34 14.18
C ILE A 278 14.75 8.82 13.01
N TRP A 279 14.11 7.98 12.20
CA TRP A 279 14.59 7.60 10.89
C TRP A 279 13.78 8.31 9.81
N LYS A 280 14.47 9.14 9.04
CA LYS A 280 13.92 9.89 7.90
C LYS A 280 14.39 9.27 6.60
N VAL A 281 13.43 8.84 5.79
CA VAL A 281 13.66 8.28 4.45
C VAL A 281 12.88 9.05 3.40
N ALA A 282 13.52 9.33 2.26
CA ALA A 282 12.88 9.97 1.13
C ALA A 282 13.59 9.63 -0.18
N TYR A 283 12.85 9.66 -1.27
CA TYR A 283 13.38 9.62 -2.62
C TYR A 283 12.86 10.82 -3.41
N SER A 284 13.76 11.51 -4.10
CA SER A 284 13.42 12.65 -4.96
C SER A 284 14.01 12.52 -6.36
N ARG A 285 13.15 12.75 -7.36
CA ARG A 285 13.52 12.85 -8.79
C ARG A 285 12.39 13.55 -9.55
N ASP A 286 12.75 14.40 -10.51
CA ASP A 286 11.82 15.14 -11.37
C ASP A 286 10.92 16.13 -10.60
N GLU A 287 11.49 16.87 -9.64
CA GLU A 287 10.78 17.75 -8.70
C GLU A 287 9.76 17.06 -7.79
N LEU A 288 9.64 15.74 -7.90
CA LEU A 288 8.77 14.92 -7.08
C LEU A 288 9.55 14.30 -5.92
N GLU A 289 8.96 14.28 -4.73
CA GLU A 289 9.48 13.66 -3.51
C GLU A 289 8.41 12.81 -2.81
N VAL A 290 8.81 11.60 -2.43
CA VAL A 290 8.04 10.71 -1.56
C VAL A 290 8.88 10.34 -0.35
N GLY A 291 8.29 10.36 0.85
CA GLY A 291 9.04 10.05 2.06
C GLY A 291 8.22 9.89 3.33
N MET A 292 8.93 9.48 4.39
CA MET A 292 8.36 9.32 5.72
C MET A 292 9.40 9.51 6.83
N GLU A 293 8.90 9.71 8.04
CA GLU A 293 9.65 9.74 9.29
C GLU A 293 9.03 8.73 10.26
N VAL A 294 9.86 7.85 10.82
CA VAL A 294 9.45 6.80 11.76
C VAL A 294 10.30 6.91 13.03
N ASP A 295 9.65 6.86 14.19
CA ASP A 295 10.34 6.67 15.47
C ASP A 295 10.68 5.20 15.66
N LEU A 296 11.98 4.88 15.70
CA LEU A 296 12.51 3.54 15.90
C LEU A 296 12.38 3.04 17.33
N MET A 297 12.14 3.91 18.31
CA MET A 297 11.95 3.50 19.70
C MET A 297 10.58 2.86 19.90
N LYS A 298 9.51 3.52 19.44
CA LYS A 298 8.13 3.02 19.61
C LYS A 298 7.56 2.38 18.35
N TRP A 299 8.32 2.34 17.25
CA TRP A 299 7.83 2.01 15.91
C TRP A 299 6.58 2.79 15.56
N LYS A 300 6.71 4.12 15.58
CA LYS A 300 5.59 5.01 15.37
C LYS A 300 5.85 5.89 14.16
N LEU A 301 4.99 5.78 13.16
CA LEU A 301 4.95 6.73 12.07
C LEU A 301 4.73 8.16 12.60
N LYS A 302 5.68 9.04 12.34
CA LYS A 302 5.63 10.46 12.73
C LYS A 302 4.96 11.29 11.65
N ARG A 303 5.36 11.07 10.40
CA ARG A 303 4.89 11.80 9.23
C ARG A 303 5.10 10.99 7.96
N ARG A 304 4.21 11.16 6.99
CA ARG A 304 4.44 10.83 5.58
C ARG A 304 4.22 12.04 4.70
N TRP A 305 4.81 12.02 3.52
CA TRP A 305 4.52 13.01 2.50
C TRP A 305 4.66 12.42 1.10
N ASN A 306 3.88 13.01 0.22
CA ASN A 306 4.00 12.94 -1.23
C ASN A 306 3.62 14.32 -1.78
N ASP A 307 3.93 14.61 -3.04
CA ASP A 307 3.68 15.94 -3.61
C ASP A 307 2.20 16.24 -3.86
N ARG A 308 1.32 15.27 -3.59
CA ARG A 308 -0.08 15.32 -4.03
C ARG A 308 -1.08 15.47 -2.90
N GLU A 309 -0.75 15.11 -1.66
CA GLU A 309 -1.70 15.16 -0.54
C GLU A 309 -1.04 15.43 0.82
N LYS A 310 -1.77 16.11 1.71
CA LYS A 310 -1.48 16.12 3.15
C LYS A 310 -1.83 14.74 3.71
N ASP A 311 -0.94 14.13 4.51
CA ASP A 311 -1.17 12.82 5.16
C ASP A 311 -2.57 12.77 5.78
N SER A 312 -3.48 12.06 5.12
CA SER A 312 -4.90 12.04 5.45
C SER A 312 -5.42 10.61 5.44
N PHE A 313 -6.51 10.41 6.17
CA PHE A 313 -7.23 9.14 6.27
C PHE A 313 -8.60 9.32 5.62
N PRO A 314 -8.68 9.43 4.27
CA PRO A 314 -9.94 9.60 3.58
C PRO A 314 -10.76 8.31 3.68
N MET A 315 -12.09 8.39 3.63
CA MET A 315 -12.91 7.17 3.58
C MET A 315 -12.71 6.42 2.26
N LEU A 316 -13.03 7.08 1.15
CA LEU A 316 -12.73 6.64 -0.22
C LEU A 316 -12.45 7.88 -1.04
N GLN A 317 -11.33 7.88 -1.76
CA GLN A 317 -10.93 8.96 -2.65
C GLN A 317 -10.30 8.38 -3.93
N SER A 318 -10.94 8.68 -5.06
CA SER A 318 -10.45 8.38 -6.40
C SER A 318 -10.96 9.45 -7.38
N PRO A 319 -10.52 9.44 -8.66
CA PRO A 319 -11.07 10.35 -9.67
C PRO A 319 -12.56 10.13 -10.00
N PHE A 320 -13.11 8.94 -9.69
CA PHE A 320 -14.48 8.55 -10.04
C PHE A 320 -15.41 8.43 -8.86
N ALA A 321 -14.89 8.11 -7.69
CA ALA A 321 -15.66 7.87 -6.48
C ALA A 321 -15.03 8.58 -5.29
N ARG A 322 -15.86 9.25 -4.49
CA ARG A 322 -15.47 9.90 -3.24
C ARG A 322 -16.56 9.72 -2.19
N SER A 323 -16.15 9.56 -0.94
CA SER A 323 -17.06 9.45 0.19
C SER A 323 -16.77 10.55 1.23
N THR A 324 -17.81 11.02 1.91
CA THR A 324 -17.74 12.12 2.89
C THR A 324 -18.54 11.82 4.16
N ARG A 325 -18.15 12.42 5.29
CA ARG A 325 -18.95 12.51 6.52
C ARG A 325 -19.32 13.95 6.87
N THR A 326 -18.87 14.92 6.08
CA THR A 326 -19.15 16.35 6.31
C THR A 326 -20.51 16.74 5.76
N GLY A 327 -21.09 15.91 4.90
CA GLY A 327 -22.33 16.20 4.19
C GLY A 327 -22.15 16.77 2.80
N PHE A 328 -20.91 17.07 2.40
CA PHE A 328 -20.61 17.59 1.08
C PHE A 328 -19.51 16.76 0.41
N VAL A 329 -19.72 16.41 -0.85
CA VAL A 329 -18.73 15.72 -1.69
C VAL A 329 -18.82 16.20 -3.13
N GLU A 330 -17.67 16.43 -3.74
CA GLU A 330 -17.55 16.91 -5.12
C GLU A 330 -16.58 16.04 -5.93
N ILE A 331 -16.96 15.73 -7.16
CA ILE A 331 -16.13 15.01 -8.15
C ILE A 331 -16.23 15.72 -9.50
N GLY A 332 -15.27 16.62 -9.75
CA GLY A 332 -15.28 17.47 -10.93
C GLY A 332 -16.53 18.34 -10.94
N PRO A 333 -17.34 18.35 -12.01
CA PRO A 333 -18.50 19.25 -12.07
C PRO A 333 -19.75 18.71 -11.34
N ALA A 334 -19.65 17.57 -10.65
CA ALA A 334 -20.76 16.98 -9.90
C ALA A 334 -20.54 17.19 -8.40
N ALA A 335 -21.59 17.60 -7.68
CA ALA A 335 -21.56 17.85 -6.25
C ALA A 335 -22.80 17.28 -5.55
N LEU A 336 -22.61 16.75 -4.34
CA LEU A 336 -23.68 16.24 -3.50
C LEU A 336 -23.61 16.94 -2.14
N ASP A 337 -24.72 17.54 -1.73
CA ASP A 337 -24.95 18.10 -0.40
C ASP A 337 -26.11 17.36 0.28
N CYS A 338 -25.89 16.84 1.47
CA CYS A 338 -26.90 16.15 2.28
C CYS A 338 -26.93 16.62 3.75
N GLY A 339 -26.27 17.75 4.07
CA GLY A 339 -25.98 18.15 5.45
C GLY A 339 -25.07 17.14 6.19
N LYS A 340 -24.62 17.47 7.41
CA LYS A 340 -23.56 16.75 8.16
C LYS A 340 -23.85 15.25 8.42
N GLN A 341 -23.65 14.43 7.40
CA GLN A 341 -24.02 13.01 7.30
C GLN A 341 -23.06 12.29 6.34
N ALA A 342 -23.13 10.97 6.34
CA ALA A 342 -22.34 10.13 5.45
C ALA A 342 -22.99 10.04 4.06
N ALA A 343 -22.19 10.27 3.02
CA ALA A 343 -22.61 10.15 1.64
C ALA A 343 -21.43 9.78 0.74
N TRP A 344 -21.73 9.32 -0.47
CA TRP A 344 -20.74 9.09 -1.51
C TRP A 344 -21.28 9.51 -2.87
N LEU A 345 -20.36 9.85 -3.76
CA LEU A 345 -20.64 10.21 -5.14
C LEU A 345 -19.76 9.37 -6.05
N PHE A 346 -20.34 8.85 -7.12
CA PHE A 346 -19.67 8.22 -8.24
C PHE A 346 -19.98 9.00 -9.51
N ALA A 347 -18.97 9.23 -10.36
CA ALA A 347 -19.09 10.03 -11.57
C ALA A 347 -18.35 9.39 -12.75
N ALA A 348 -19.08 8.73 -13.65
CA ALA A 348 -18.58 8.30 -14.95
C ALA A 348 -18.88 9.38 -16.00
N ARG A 349 -18.12 10.48 -15.94
CA ARG A 349 -18.41 11.74 -16.67
C ARG A 349 -18.63 11.58 -18.17
N LYS A 350 -17.80 10.80 -18.87
CA LYS A 350 -17.93 10.61 -20.34
C LYS A 350 -19.22 9.87 -20.73
N LYS A 351 -19.81 9.09 -19.82
CA LYS A 351 -21.09 8.37 -20.02
C LYS A 351 -22.29 9.15 -19.50
N ARG A 352 -22.10 10.37 -18.99
CA ARG A 352 -23.15 11.17 -18.33
C ARG A 352 -23.90 10.33 -17.29
N TYR A 353 -23.13 9.56 -16.52
CA TYR A 353 -23.63 8.62 -15.53
C TYR A 353 -23.09 8.98 -14.14
N TRP A 354 -23.99 9.23 -13.19
CA TRP A 354 -23.66 9.60 -11.82
C TRP A 354 -24.50 8.81 -10.84
N VAL A 355 -23.89 8.44 -9.73
CA VAL A 355 -24.60 7.77 -8.62
C VAL A 355 -24.26 8.49 -7.34
N ALA A 356 -25.28 8.95 -6.63
CA ALA A 356 -25.15 9.51 -5.30
C ALA A 356 -25.77 8.54 -4.29
N GLY A 357 -25.01 8.17 -3.26
CA GLY A 357 -25.49 7.39 -2.15
C GLY A 357 -25.53 8.21 -0.87
N TYR A 358 -26.58 8.00 -0.09
CA TYR A 358 -26.75 8.58 1.23
C TYR A 358 -26.84 7.45 2.28
N HIS A 359 -26.04 7.56 3.34
CA HIS A 359 -26.01 6.61 4.45
C HIS A 359 -26.18 7.28 5.81
N GLY A 360 -26.83 8.46 5.85
CA GLY A 360 -27.11 9.11 7.12
C GLY A 360 -28.17 8.37 7.93
N THR A 361 -28.11 8.55 9.25
CA THR A 361 -28.95 7.84 10.22
C THR A 361 -30.36 8.41 10.36
N SER A 362 -30.66 9.51 9.65
CA SER A 362 -31.97 10.20 9.72
C SER A 362 -32.28 10.83 8.37
N PRO A 363 -33.55 10.96 7.93
CA PRO A 363 -33.85 11.64 6.68
C PRO A 363 -33.37 13.09 6.67
N LYS A 364 -32.61 13.51 5.64
CA LYS A 364 -32.12 14.88 5.48
C LYS A 364 -32.41 15.46 4.09
N PRO A 365 -32.49 16.80 3.94
CA PRO A 365 -32.48 17.41 2.63
C PRO A 365 -31.24 16.98 1.84
N LEU A 366 -31.43 16.67 0.57
CA LEU A 366 -30.36 16.24 -0.33
C LEU A 366 -30.45 17.03 -1.63
N ARG A 367 -29.31 17.51 -2.10
CA ARG A 367 -29.12 18.19 -3.38
C ARG A 367 -27.96 17.53 -4.14
N LEU A 368 -28.26 16.96 -5.30
CA LEU A 368 -27.27 16.48 -6.27
C LEU A 368 -27.23 17.46 -7.43
N GLU A 369 -26.09 18.11 -7.62
CA GLU A 369 -25.79 19.02 -8.72
C GLU A 369 -24.91 18.30 -9.75
N LEU A 370 -25.30 18.38 -11.02
CA LEU A 370 -24.63 17.75 -12.14
C LEU A 370 -24.43 18.79 -13.26
N PRO A 371 -23.52 18.57 -14.24
CA PRO A 371 -23.33 19.50 -15.36
C PRO A 371 -24.61 19.90 -16.08
N ASP A 372 -25.49 18.91 -16.26
CA ASP A 372 -26.66 19.02 -17.11
C ASP A 372 -27.98 19.05 -16.32
N GLY A 373 -27.91 19.07 -14.98
CA GLY A 373 -29.11 18.92 -14.19
C GLY A 373 -28.93 18.98 -12.69
N GLU A 374 -30.05 18.82 -11.99
CA GLU A 374 -30.11 18.91 -10.54
C GLU A 374 -31.23 18.02 -10.00
N VAL A 375 -30.97 17.33 -8.89
CA VAL A 375 -31.97 16.60 -8.11
C VAL A 375 -32.03 17.19 -6.69
N LYS A 376 -33.22 17.61 -6.26
CA LYS A 376 -33.49 18.15 -4.92
C LYS A 376 -34.57 17.34 -4.21
N ILE A 377 -34.27 16.86 -3.00
CA ILE A 377 -35.20 16.08 -2.18
C ILE A 377 -35.25 16.69 -0.78
N LYS A 378 -36.46 16.92 -0.24
CA LYS A 378 -36.65 17.59 1.05
C LYS A 378 -36.22 16.74 2.25
N ALA A 379 -36.52 15.43 2.21
CA ALA A 379 -35.96 14.48 3.16
C ALA A 379 -35.73 13.14 2.48
N PHE A 380 -34.47 12.70 2.44
CA PHE A 380 -34.01 11.46 1.85
C PHE A 380 -33.40 10.61 2.96
N ALA A 381 -33.91 9.40 3.17
CA ALA A 381 -33.29 8.41 4.05
C ALA A 381 -32.22 7.61 3.29
N ALA A 382 -31.60 6.63 3.96
CA ALA A 382 -30.57 5.79 3.36
C ALA A 382 -31.03 5.23 2.01
N GLY A 383 -30.21 5.41 0.96
CA GLY A 383 -30.63 5.15 -0.41
C GLY A 383 -29.65 5.66 -1.46
N THR A 384 -30.02 5.51 -2.72
CA THR A 384 -29.25 5.92 -3.89
C THR A 384 -30.10 6.74 -4.88
N ILE A 385 -29.41 7.63 -5.59
CA ILE A 385 -29.93 8.36 -6.74
C ILE A 385 -29.00 8.05 -7.90
N ILE A 386 -29.56 7.49 -8.97
CA ILE A 386 -28.84 7.18 -10.22
C ILE A 386 -29.32 8.18 -11.26
N TRP A 387 -28.37 8.86 -11.89
CA TRP A 387 -28.57 9.68 -13.07
C TRP A 387 -27.85 9.03 -14.24
N ASP A 388 -28.60 8.59 -15.25
CA ASP A 388 -28.09 7.94 -16.45
C ASP A 388 -28.57 8.71 -17.69
N ASP A 389 -27.72 9.60 -18.20
CA ASP A 389 -27.97 10.41 -19.39
C ASP A 389 -29.35 11.12 -19.39
N GLY A 390 -29.69 11.73 -18.25
CA GLY A 390 -30.95 12.46 -18.05
C GLY A 390 -32.08 11.60 -17.48
N LYS A 391 -31.93 10.27 -17.40
CA LYS A 391 -32.88 9.39 -16.72
C LYS A 391 -32.52 9.28 -15.24
N VAL A 392 -33.48 9.58 -14.36
CA VAL A 392 -33.27 9.60 -12.91
C VAL A 392 -34.02 8.45 -12.26
N SER A 393 -33.29 7.58 -11.55
CA SER A 393 -33.84 6.53 -10.69
C SER A 393 -33.49 6.81 -9.24
N ILE A 394 -34.47 6.65 -8.35
CA ILE A 394 -34.31 6.90 -6.92
C ILE A 394 -34.76 5.66 -6.15
N GLU A 395 -33.90 5.15 -5.28
CA GLU A 395 -34.21 4.06 -4.36
C GLU A 395 -33.82 4.46 -2.94
N ALA A 396 -34.75 4.45 -1.99
CA ALA A 396 -34.43 4.81 -0.60
C ALA A 396 -35.39 4.18 0.40
N ALA A 397 -34.92 4.00 1.64
CA ALA A 397 -35.77 3.52 2.72
C ALA A 397 -36.98 4.44 2.98
N HIS A 398 -36.84 5.75 2.73
CA HIS A 398 -37.92 6.71 2.84
C HIS A 398 -37.60 7.99 2.07
N VAL A 399 -38.62 8.57 1.41
CA VAL A 399 -38.54 9.87 0.75
C VAL A 399 -39.73 10.73 1.15
N LYS A 400 -39.47 11.93 1.69
CA LYS A 400 -40.52 12.90 2.02
C LYS A 400 -40.61 14.00 0.96
N GLY A 401 -41.81 14.16 0.41
CA GLY A 401 -42.11 15.14 -0.63
C GLY A 401 -41.75 14.64 -2.03
N LYS A 402 -42.22 15.35 -3.06
CA LYS A 402 -41.90 15.01 -4.45
C LYS A 402 -40.47 15.45 -4.77
N PRO A 403 -39.61 14.58 -5.34
CA PRO A 403 -38.32 14.98 -5.87
C PRO A 403 -38.48 16.09 -6.90
N GLN A 404 -37.62 17.11 -6.83
CA GLN A 404 -37.53 18.17 -7.83
C GLN A 404 -36.34 17.88 -8.73
N ILE A 405 -36.60 17.64 -10.01
CA ILE A 405 -35.57 17.28 -10.99
C ILE A 405 -35.56 18.35 -12.08
N LYS A 406 -34.37 18.84 -12.40
CA LYS A 406 -34.12 19.77 -13.51
C LYS A 406 -33.12 19.15 -14.47
N GLY A 407 -33.37 19.26 -15.78
CA GLY A 407 -32.48 18.72 -16.81
C GLY A 407 -32.57 17.21 -17.02
N GLY A 408 -33.51 16.53 -16.37
CA GLY A 408 -33.72 15.09 -16.47
C GLY A 408 -35.17 14.69 -16.17
N GLU A 409 -35.45 13.41 -16.32
CA GLU A 409 -36.78 12.79 -16.18
C GLU A 409 -36.73 11.70 -15.10
N LEU A 410 -37.68 11.73 -14.16
CA LEU A 410 -37.85 10.67 -13.16
C LEU A 410 -38.45 9.43 -13.82
N ILE A 411 -37.66 8.36 -13.92
CA ILE A 411 -38.11 7.08 -14.49
C ILE A 411 -38.52 6.07 -13.42
N SER A 412 -37.96 6.16 -12.21
CA SER A 412 -38.27 5.24 -11.11
C SER A 412 -38.10 5.91 -9.75
N LEU A 413 -39.03 5.64 -8.85
CA LEU A 413 -38.97 6.00 -7.44
C LEU A 413 -39.46 4.81 -6.60
N VAL A 414 -38.52 4.13 -5.94
CA VAL A 414 -38.79 3.00 -5.05
C VAL A 414 -38.54 3.43 -3.61
N THR A 415 -39.55 3.26 -2.75
CA THR A 415 -39.46 3.62 -1.33
C THR A 415 -39.98 2.50 -0.44
N GLY A 416 -39.32 2.30 0.70
CA GLY A 416 -39.70 1.35 1.74
C GLY A 416 -40.84 1.80 2.65
#